data_AF-A0A7T3FWQ8-F1
#
_entry.id   AF-A0A7T3FWQ8-F1
#
_cell.length_a   1.000
_cell.length_b   1.000
_cell.length_c   1.000
_cell.angle_alpha   90.00
_cell.angle_beta   90.00
_cell.angle_gamma   90.00
#
_symmetry.space_group_name_H-M   'P 1'
#
loop_
_entity.id
_entity.type
_entity.pdbx_description
1 polymer ?
#
loop_
_entity_poly.entity_id
_entity_poly.type
_entity_poly.pdbx_seq_one_letter_code
_entity_poly.pdbx_strand_id
1 'polypeptide(L)'
;MTDVDTVHDAGRPAADEPTDGRDPVPAAVDWLLGIVTGLIGLALTAVGAAMYARVDRALIADFVTSEEVEVNGLTPAEAIDAGVPFVDWFAAGLAVTGLLLVAVAAAFVVARRRTRRRVTREGGTTATFRACAVYGAAVTALVSFIPGAAVAGGGAAAYLYGESGSGLRIGAVAGLVGWVLTVPLLVAVAGGFLAGADAIGQLAGGAVLVGVIVVAELVALAINAGLGAVGGYLIDRFA
;
A
#
# COMPACT_ATOMS: atom_id res chain seq x y z
N MET A 1 -17.26 45.47 -63.98
CA MET A 1 -16.14 45.93 -63.13
C MET A 1 -16.71 46.21 -61.76
N THR A 2 -16.80 45.16 -60.94
CA THR A 2 -16.88 45.17 -59.47
C THR A 2 -16.75 43.70 -59.08
N ASP A 3 -15.50 43.32 -58.83
CA ASP A 3 -15.11 42.09 -58.16
C ASP A 3 -15.74 42.09 -56.76
N VAL A 4 -16.40 41.00 -56.39
CA VAL A 4 -16.88 40.79 -55.02
C VAL A 4 -16.05 39.64 -54.47
N ASP A 5 -14.96 40.01 -53.80
CA ASP A 5 -14.14 39.14 -52.97
C ASP A 5 -15.01 38.47 -51.91
N THR A 6 -15.34 37.20 -52.12
CA THR A 6 -15.91 36.34 -51.08
C THR A 6 -14.79 35.89 -50.13
N VAL A 7 -14.42 36.78 -49.21
CA VAL A 7 -13.70 36.40 -47.98
C VAL A 7 -14.71 35.74 -47.05
N HIS A 8 -14.75 34.41 -47.05
CA HIS A 8 -15.50 33.63 -46.06
C HIS A 8 -14.54 32.77 -45.23
N ASP A 9 -14.25 33.30 -44.04
CA ASP A 9 -13.94 32.62 -42.79
C ASP A 9 -13.07 31.35 -42.86
N ALA A 10 -11.76 31.56 -43.00
CA ALA A 10 -10.73 30.64 -42.51
C ALA A 10 -10.60 30.71 -40.97
N GLY A 11 -11.72 30.55 -40.25
CA GLY A 11 -11.83 30.87 -38.83
C GLY A 11 -12.55 29.83 -37.97
N ARG A 12 -12.75 28.60 -38.45
CA ARG A 12 -13.18 27.49 -37.60
C ARG A 12 -11.95 26.70 -37.17
N PRO A 13 -11.54 26.72 -35.90
CA PRO A 13 -10.59 25.74 -35.39
C PRO A 13 -11.12 24.37 -35.78
N ALA A 14 -10.26 23.54 -36.38
CA ALA A 14 -10.55 22.12 -36.49
C ALA A 14 -11.03 21.67 -35.11
N ALA A 15 -12.23 21.09 -35.06
CA ALA A 15 -12.73 20.44 -33.87
C ALA A 15 -11.59 19.57 -33.33
N ASP A 16 -11.18 19.81 -32.08
CA ASP A 16 -10.11 19.10 -31.41
C ASP A 16 -10.13 17.64 -31.85
N GLU A 17 -9.04 17.20 -32.47
CA GLU A 17 -8.81 15.77 -32.69
C GLU A 17 -9.16 15.07 -31.38
N PRO A 18 -9.98 14.01 -31.39
CA PRO A 18 -10.32 13.30 -30.17
C PRO A 18 -9.00 12.94 -29.52
N THR A 19 -8.71 13.55 -28.37
CA THR A 19 -7.43 13.40 -27.68
C THR A 19 -7.16 11.91 -27.59
N ASP A 20 -6.20 11.46 -28.39
CA ASP A 20 -5.96 10.05 -28.62
C ASP A 20 -5.71 9.43 -27.25
N GLY A 21 -6.62 8.55 -26.81
CA GLY A 21 -6.78 8.20 -25.40
C GLY A 21 -5.47 7.69 -24.83
N ARG A 22 -4.76 8.54 -24.08
CA ARG A 22 -3.43 8.20 -23.57
C ARG A 22 -3.60 7.13 -22.50
N ASP A 23 -3.16 5.92 -22.84
CA ASP A 23 -3.02 4.80 -21.92
C ASP A 23 -1.53 4.65 -21.55
N PRO A 24 -1.03 5.39 -20.53
CA PRO A 24 0.39 5.39 -20.21
C PRO A 24 0.88 4.07 -19.60
N VAL A 25 -0.03 3.19 -19.18
CA VAL A 25 0.32 1.93 -18.51
C VAL A 25 -0.24 0.74 -19.28
N PRO A 26 0.62 -0.19 -19.77
CA PRO A 26 0.17 -1.40 -20.46
C PRO A 26 -0.70 -2.31 -19.58
N ALA A 27 -1.65 -3.01 -20.17
CA ALA A 27 -2.52 -3.96 -19.45
C ALA A 27 -1.75 -5.09 -18.75
N ALA A 28 -0.55 -5.43 -19.23
CA ALA A 28 0.32 -6.41 -18.61
C ALA A 28 0.78 -5.99 -17.19
N VAL A 29 1.03 -4.69 -16.97
CA VAL A 29 1.46 -4.17 -15.66
C VAL A 29 0.33 -4.32 -14.63
N ASP A 30 -0.92 -4.09 -15.05
CA ASP A 30 -2.09 -4.23 -14.18
C ASP A 30 -2.23 -5.66 -13.65
N TRP A 31 -2.02 -6.62 -14.55
CA TRP A 31 -2.05 -8.03 -14.23
C TRP A 31 -0.87 -8.47 -13.39
N LEU A 32 0.34 -8.01 -13.72
CA LEU A 32 1.53 -8.30 -12.94
C LEU A 32 1.35 -7.81 -11.50
N LEU A 33 0.91 -6.57 -11.31
CA LEU A 33 0.68 -6.00 -9.99
C LEU A 33 -0.40 -6.79 -9.22
N GLY A 34 -1.50 -7.15 -9.88
CA GLY A 34 -2.55 -7.98 -9.29
C GLY A 34 -2.07 -9.39 -8.91
N ILE A 35 -1.31 -10.05 -9.79
CA ILE A 35 -0.78 -11.41 -9.54
C ILE A 35 0.24 -11.38 -8.40
N VAL A 36 1.21 -10.48 -8.44
CA VAL A 36 2.25 -10.39 -7.40
C VAL A 36 1.61 -10.06 -6.05
N THR A 37 0.73 -9.07 -5.98
CA THR A 37 0.03 -8.72 -4.74
C THR A 37 -0.84 -9.87 -4.24
N GLY A 38 -1.54 -10.55 -5.15
CA GLY A 38 -2.35 -11.72 -4.82
C GLY A 38 -1.52 -12.90 -4.30
N LEU A 39 -0.36 -13.17 -4.90
CA LEU A 39 0.56 -14.23 -4.45
C LEU A 39 1.15 -13.92 -3.07
N ILE A 40 1.55 -12.66 -2.82
CA ILE A 40 1.99 -12.21 -1.50
C ILE A 40 0.86 -12.41 -0.48
N GLY A 41 -0.36 -11.99 -0.83
CA GLY A 41 -1.53 -12.19 0.02
C GLY A 41 -1.79 -13.65 0.36
N LEU A 42 -1.76 -14.55 -0.64
CA LEU A 42 -1.91 -15.98 -0.43
C LEU A 42 -0.79 -16.58 0.43
N ALA A 43 0.45 -16.17 0.22
CA ALA A 43 1.58 -16.61 1.03
C ALA A 43 1.42 -16.19 2.50
N LEU A 44 1.05 -14.93 2.75
CA LEU A 44 0.74 -14.44 4.09
C LEU A 44 -0.42 -15.23 4.71
N THR A 45 -1.50 -15.47 3.96
CA THR A 45 -2.61 -16.29 4.46
C THR A 45 -2.17 -17.70 4.83
N ALA A 46 -1.37 -18.35 3.99
CA ALA A 46 -0.86 -19.69 4.25
C ALA A 46 0.06 -19.72 5.48
N VAL A 47 0.98 -18.75 5.61
CA VAL A 47 1.89 -18.64 6.77
C VAL A 47 1.10 -18.37 8.04
N GLY A 48 0.18 -17.41 8.04
CA GLY A 48 -0.66 -17.10 9.20
C GLY A 48 -1.51 -18.29 9.64
N ALA A 49 -2.16 -18.98 8.70
CA ALA A 49 -2.95 -20.17 8.99
C ALA A 49 -2.08 -21.33 9.51
N ALA A 50 -0.91 -21.55 8.92
CA ALA A 50 0.03 -22.58 9.37
C ALA A 50 0.57 -22.27 10.77
N MET A 51 0.90 -21.00 11.05
CA MET A 51 1.35 -20.54 12.36
C MET A 51 0.26 -20.76 13.41
N TYR A 52 -0.97 -20.35 13.13
CA TYR A 52 -2.12 -20.53 14.02
C TYR A 52 -2.44 -22.01 14.31
N ALA A 53 -2.25 -22.89 13.33
CA ALA A 53 -2.56 -24.31 13.48
C ALA A 53 -1.43 -25.15 14.11
N ARG A 54 -0.18 -24.67 14.08
CA ARG A 54 1.00 -25.47 14.47
C ARG A 54 1.78 -24.91 15.64
N VAL A 55 1.73 -23.61 15.89
CA VAL A 55 2.44 -23.02 17.03
C VAL A 55 1.56 -23.16 18.25
N ASP A 56 1.97 -24.06 19.14
CA ASP A 56 1.32 -24.27 20.42
C ASP A 56 2.22 -23.85 21.59
N ARG A 57 1.66 -23.89 22.80
CA ARG A 57 2.40 -23.54 24.02
C ARG A 57 3.65 -24.40 24.22
N ALA A 58 3.62 -25.66 23.78
CA ALA A 58 4.76 -26.57 23.93
C ALA A 58 5.93 -26.16 23.02
N LEU A 59 5.62 -25.79 21.77
CA LEU A 59 6.59 -25.30 20.80
C LEU A 59 7.19 -23.95 21.25
N ILE A 60 6.38 -23.06 21.81
CA ILE A 60 6.87 -21.80 22.40
C ILE A 60 7.77 -22.07 23.61
N ALA A 61 7.37 -22.98 24.51
CA ALA A 61 8.16 -23.33 25.69
C ALA A 61 9.50 -23.97 25.32
N ASP A 62 9.52 -24.84 24.32
CA ASP A 62 10.72 -25.46 23.79
C ASP A 62 11.70 -24.39 23.26
N PHE A 63 11.22 -23.43 22.47
CA PHE A 63 12.05 -22.30 22.00
C PHE A 63 12.61 -21.45 23.15
N VAL A 64 11.76 -21.03 24.10
CA VAL A 64 12.19 -20.17 25.22
C VAL A 64 13.23 -20.86 26.11
N THR A 65 13.10 -22.17 26.30
CA THR A 65 14.00 -22.94 27.18
C THR A 65 15.24 -23.48 26.48
N SER A 66 15.20 -23.75 25.18
CA SER A 66 16.33 -24.28 24.41
C SER A 66 17.29 -23.21 23.92
N GLU A 67 16.81 -21.99 23.64
CA GLU A 67 17.63 -20.92 23.08
C GLU A 67 18.24 -19.97 24.15
N GLU A 68 18.09 -20.27 25.46
CA GLU A 68 18.49 -19.37 26.57
C GLU A 68 18.05 -17.91 26.33
N VAL A 69 16.87 -17.71 25.74
CA VAL A 69 16.34 -16.37 25.44
C VAL A 69 15.89 -15.74 26.75
N GLU A 70 16.81 -15.04 27.41
CA GLU A 70 16.47 -14.14 28.50
C GLU A 70 15.70 -12.94 27.93
N VAL A 71 14.38 -13.00 28.04
CA VAL A 71 13.54 -11.83 27.79
C VAL A 71 13.73 -10.89 28.98
N ASN A 72 14.56 -9.85 28.79
CA ASN A 72 14.87 -8.87 29.83
C ASN A 72 13.61 -8.40 30.55
N GLY A 73 13.51 -8.71 31.84
CA GLY A 73 12.39 -8.30 32.70
C GLY A 73 11.20 -9.26 32.75
N LEU A 74 11.27 -10.43 32.11
CA LEU A 74 10.27 -11.51 32.25
C LEU A 74 10.93 -12.83 32.64
N THR A 75 10.26 -13.58 33.50
CA THR A 75 10.60 -14.98 33.74
C THR A 75 10.26 -15.84 32.52
N PRO A 76 10.89 -17.02 32.33
CA PRO A 76 10.56 -17.92 31.23
C PRO A 76 9.08 -18.30 31.19
N ALA A 77 8.43 -18.45 32.35
CA ALA A 77 7.00 -18.75 32.45
C ALA A 77 6.15 -17.58 31.93
N GLU A 78 6.47 -16.34 32.35
CA GLU A 78 5.77 -15.14 31.86
C GLU A 78 5.99 -14.94 30.35
N ALA A 79 7.18 -15.22 29.82
CA ALA A 79 7.44 -15.14 28.39
C ALA A 79 6.57 -16.12 27.58
N ILE A 80 6.38 -17.35 28.08
CA ILE A 80 5.50 -18.34 27.46
C ILE A 80 4.03 -17.90 27.54
N ASP A 81 3.58 -17.44 28.70
CA ASP A 81 2.19 -17.05 28.93
C ASP A 81 1.80 -15.78 28.16
N ALA A 82 2.73 -14.85 27.96
CA ALA A 82 2.54 -13.69 27.08
C ALA A 82 2.68 -14.05 25.58
N GLY A 83 3.54 -15.02 25.26
CA GLY A 83 3.87 -15.40 23.88
C GLY A 83 2.71 -16.07 23.14
N VAL A 84 1.96 -16.95 23.80
CA VAL A 84 0.80 -17.65 23.20
C VAL A 84 -0.24 -16.68 22.62
N PRO A 85 -0.86 -15.77 23.41
CA PRO A 85 -1.85 -14.85 22.88
C PRO A 85 -1.26 -13.85 21.86
N PHE A 86 0.01 -13.48 22.00
CA PHE A 86 0.69 -12.67 20.99
C PHE A 86 0.75 -13.38 19.64
N VAL A 87 1.20 -14.63 19.64
CA VAL A 87 1.31 -15.48 18.43
C VAL A 87 -0.06 -15.70 17.80
N ASP A 88 -1.10 -15.97 18.59
CA ASP A 88 -2.47 -16.17 18.08
C ASP A 88 -2.97 -14.94 17.33
N TRP A 89 -2.85 -13.75 17.94
CA TRP A 89 -3.21 -12.49 17.32
C TRP A 89 -2.38 -12.19 16.07
N PHE A 90 -1.07 -12.39 16.15
CA PHE A 90 -0.16 -12.16 15.04
C PHE A 90 -0.49 -13.08 13.86
N ALA A 91 -0.66 -14.38 14.10
CA ALA A 91 -0.99 -15.38 13.10
C ALA A 91 -2.35 -15.10 12.44
N ALA A 92 -3.37 -14.78 13.24
CA ALA A 92 -4.68 -14.37 12.73
C ALA A 92 -4.60 -13.08 11.90
N GLY A 93 -3.84 -12.09 12.38
CA GLY A 93 -3.59 -10.84 11.68
C GLY A 93 -2.92 -11.03 10.33
N LEU A 94 -1.90 -11.88 10.28
CA LEU A 94 -1.17 -12.22 9.07
C LEU A 94 -2.10 -12.91 8.06
N ALA A 95 -2.98 -13.80 8.54
CA ALA A 95 -3.97 -14.47 7.72
C ALA A 95 -5.00 -13.50 7.12
N VAL A 96 -5.58 -12.63 7.96
CA VAL A 96 -6.57 -11.61 7.56
C VAL A 96 -5.95 -10.59 6.61
N THR A 97 -4.73 -10.13 6.88
CA THR A 97 -4.01 -9.20 6.00
C THR A 97 -3.78 -9.83 4.63
N GLY A 98 -3.36 -11.10 4.59
CA GLY A 98 -3.19 -11.84 3.34
C GLY A 98 -4.48 -11.93 2.52
N LEU A 99 -5.61 -12.26 3.16
CA LEU A 99 -6.92 -12.32 2.50
C LEU A 99 -7.36 -10.95 1.97
N LEU A 100 -7.12 -9.89 2.75
CA LEU A 100 -7.41 -8.53 2.31
C LEU A 100 -6.58 -8.15 1.08
N LEU A 101 -5.29 -8.47 1.04
CA LEU A 101 -4.43 -8.22 -0.12
C LEU A 101 -4.92 -8.95 -1.36
N VAL A 102 -5.36 -10.21 -1.23
CA VAL A 102 -5.99 -10.96 -2.33
C VAL A 102 -7.26 -10.26 -2.82
N ALA A 103 -8.12 -9.83 -1.90
CA ALA A 103 -9.36 -9.12 -2.25
C ALA A 103 -9.07 -7.78 -2.95
N VAL A 104 -8.10 -7.00 -2.46
CA VAL A 104 -7.67 -5.73 -3.06
C VAL A 104 -7.07 -5.95 -4.44
N ALA A 105 -6.22 -6.97 -4.61
CA ALA A 105 -5.64 -7.31 -5.91
C ALA A 105 -6.71 -7.69 -6.93
N ALA A 106 -7.69 -8.52 -6.54
CA ALA A 106 -8.81 -8.88 -7.39
C ALA A 106 -9.68 -7.65 -7.75
N ALA A 107 -9.99 -6.81 -6.75
CA ALA A 107 -10.75 -5.59 -6.94
C ALA A 107 -10.04 -4.61 -7.88
N PHE A 108 -8.71 -4.46 -7.76
CA PHE A 108 -7.89 -3.63 -8.63
C PHE A 108 -7.96 -4.11 -10.08
N VAL A 109 -7.75 -5.40 -10.34
CA VAL A 109 -7.82 -5.98 -11.70
C VAL A 109 -9.22 -5.81 -12.29
N VAL A 110 -10.28 -6.05 -11.50
CA VAL A 110 -11.67 -5.88 -11.96
C VAL A 110 -11.97 -4.41 -12.29
N ALA A 111 -11.59 -3.49 -11.40
CA ALA A 111 -11.77 -2.06 -11.62
C ALA A 111 -11.05 -1.61 -12.89
N ARG A 112 -9.80 -2.06 -13.07
CA ARG A 112 -8.98 -1.70 -14.22
C ARG A 112 -9.54 -2.22 -15.54
N ARG A 113 -10.04 -3.46 -15.56
CA ARG A 113 -10.76 -4.01 -16.73
C ARG A 113 -12.02 -3.21 -17.06
N ARG A 114 -12.78 -2.78 -16.03
CA ARG A 114 -13.97 -1.94 -16.23
C ARG A 114 -13.61 -0.56 -16.79
N THR A 115 -12.56 0.08 -16.27
CA THR A 115 -12.08 1.38 -16.76
C THR A 115 -11.63 1.29 -18.21
N ARG A 116 -10.80 0.29 -18.56
CA ARG A 116 -10.37 0.08 -19.95
C ARG A 116 -11.56 -0.11 -20.90
N ARG A 117 -12.55 -0.94 -20.52
CA ARG A 117 -13.77 -1.12 -21.31
C ARG A 117 -14.61 0.14 -21.48
N ARG A 118 -14.66 1.01 -20.47
CA ARG A 118 -15.33 2.31 -20.56
C ARG A 118 -14.58 3.24 -21.51
N VAL A 119 -13.27 3.37 -21.35
CA VAL A 119 -12.44 4.21 -22.21
C VAL A 119 -12.53 3.79 -23.68
N THR A 120 -12.53 2.48 -23.99
CA THR A 120 -12.73 1.99 -25.36
C THR A 120 -14.11 2.34 -25.95
N ARG A 121 -15.14 2.53 -25.11
CA ARG A 121 -16.52 2.81 -25.57
C ARG A 121 -16.87 4.30 -25.59
N GLU A 122 -16.41 5.03 -24.59
CA GLU A 122 -16.82 6.40 -24.29
C GLU A 122 -15.69 7.41 -24.58
N GLY A 123 -14.47 6.94 -24.90
CA GLY A 123 -13.27 7.77 -24.96
C GLY A 123 -12.70 8.09 -23.57
N GLY A 124 -11.58 8.81 -23.52
CA GLY A 124 -10.93 9.28 -22.28
C GLY A 124 -9.61 8.60 -21.93
N THR A 125 -9.17 8.71 -20.68
CA THR A 125 -7.87 8.20 -20.20
C THR A 125 -8.02 7.10 -19.16
N THR A 126 -7.09 6.15 -19.18
CA THR A 126 -6.96 5.15 -18.11
C THR A 126 -6.15 5.70 -16.92
N ALA A 127 -5.46 6.83 -17.04
CA ALA A 127 -4.59 7.43 -16.03
C ALA A 127 -5.37 8.14 -14.91
N THR A 128 -6.33 7.44 -14.29
CA THR A 128 -7.11 8.00 -13.17
C THR A 128 -6.22 8.21 -11.95
N PHE A 129 -6.52 9.24 -11.16
CA PHE A 129 -5.80 9.59 -9.92
C PHE A 129 -5.55 8.38 -9.01
N ARG A 130 -6.57 7.53 -8.81
CA ARG A 130 -6.47 6.32 -7.98
C ARG A 130 -5.51 5.28 -8.58
N ALA A 131 -5.56 5.06 -9.89
CA ALA A 131 -4.68 4.08 -10.53
C ALA A 131 -3.21 4.54 -10.46
N CYS A 132 -2.94 5.81 -10.75
CA CYS A 132 -1.59 6.38 -10.66
C CYS A 132 -1.04 6.33 -9.23
N ALA A 133 -1.86 6.61 -8.21
CA ALA A 133 -1.45 6.44 -6.82
C ALA A 133 -1.10 4.98 -6.47
N VAL A 134 -1.87 4.00 -6.97
CA VAL A 134 -1.59 2.57 -6.77
C VAL A 134 -0.30 2.15 -7.47
N TYR A 135 -0.03 2.61 -8.70
CA TYR A 135 1.26 2.34 -9.35
C TYR A 135 2.42 2.99 -8.61
N GLY A 136 2.24 4.20 -8.09
CA GLY A 136 3.25 4.86 -7.25
C GLY A 136 3.56 4.05 -5.99
N ALA A 137 2.53 3.59 -5.28
CA ALA A 137 2.69 2.72 -4.13
C ALA A 137 3.42 1.41 -4.48
N ALA A 138 3.10 0.83 -5.65
CA ALA A 138 3.78 -0.37 -6.14
C ALA A 138 5.27 -0.12 -6.43
N VAL A 139 5.61 1.02 -7.04
CA VAL A 139 7.01 1.42 -7.26
C VAL A 139 7.72 1.60 -5.93
N THR A 140 7.12 2.27 -4.95
CA THR A 140 7.69 2.39 -3.59
C THR A 140 7.95 1.02 -2.96
N ALA A 141 7.00 0.08 -3.08
CA ALA A 141 7.18 -1.28 -2.56
C ALA A 141 8.33 -2.03 -3.25
N LEU A 142 8.42 -1.94 -4.58
CA LEU A 142 9.47 -2.59 -5.38
C LEU A 142 10.87 -2.07 -5.04
N VAL A 143 11.01 -0.78 -4.77
CA VAL A 143 12.30 -0.15 -4.44
C VAL A 143 12.48 0.10 -2.95
N SER A 144 11.66 -0.52 -2.10
CA SER A 144 11.61 -0.29 -0.64
C SER A 144 12.93 -0.56 0.09
N PHE A 145 13.83 -1.36 -0.51
CA PHE A 145 15.19 -1.57 -0.01
C PHE A 145 16.10 -0.34 -0.12
N ILE A 146 15.68 0.70 -0.85
CA ILE A 146 16.40 1.95 -1.03
C ILE A 146 15.83 3.02 -0.09
N PRO A 147 16.66 3.68 0.73
CA PRO A 147 16.24 4.85 1.49
C PRO A 147 15.62 5.91 0.57
N GLY A 148 14.41 6.38 0.89
CA GLY A 148 13.70 7.36 0.06
C GLY A 148 12.86 6.76 -1.07
N ALA A 149 12.59 5.45 -1.08
CA ALA A 149 11.69 4.78 -2.05
C ALA A 149 10.33 5.47 -2.27
N ALA A 150 9.81 6.13 -1.24
CA ALA A 150 8.58 6.93 -1.33
C ALA A 150 8.68 8.08 -2.35
N VAL A 151 9.86 8.71 -2.49
CA VAL A 151 10.12 9.74 -3.50
C VAL A 151 9.96 9.17 -4.91
N ALA A 152 10.53 7.99 -5.17
CA ALA A 152 10.43 7.33 -6.47
C ALA A 152 8.98 6.96 -6.81
N GLY A 153 8.23 6.41 -5.86
CA GLY A 153 6.82 6.07 -6.07
C GLY A 153 5.92 7.29 -6.25
N GLY A 154 6.13 8.35 -5.45
CA GLY A 154 5.40 9.59 -5.60
C GLY A 154 5.66 10.30 -6.93
N GLY A 155 6.91 10.28 -7.38
CA GLY A 155 7.30 10.78 -8.71
C GLY A 155 6.68 9.95 -9.84
N ALA A 156 6.73 8.62 -9.75
CA ALA A 156 6.08 7.74 -10.73
C ALA A 156 4.57 8.00 -10.82
N ALA A 157 3.89 8.20 -9.68
CA ALA A 157 2.47 8.54 -9.65
C ALA A 157 2.17 9.87 -10.36
N ALA A 158 2.96 10.92 -10.07
CA ALA A 158 2.80 12.22 -10.71
C ALA A 158 3.07 12.17 -12.21
N TYR A 159 4.15 11.48 -12.62
CA TYR A 159 4.51 11.31 -14.03
C TYR A 159 3.41 10.62 -14.84
N LEU A 160 2.80 9.58 -14.27
CA LEU A 160 1.72 8.84 -14.93
C LEU A 160 0.41 9.64 -14.99
N TYR A 161 0.15 10.51 -14.02
CA TYR A 161 -1.07 11.31 -13.97
C TYR A 161 -1.00 12.54 -14.90
N GLY A 162 0.16 13.19 -15.00
CA GLY A 162 0.45 14.19 -16.04
C GLY A 162 -0.35 15.50 -15.96
N GLU A 163 -1.12 15.73 -14.90
CA GLU A 163 -1.92 16.94 -14.72
C GLU A 163 -1.19 17.96 -13.82
N SER A 164 -0.92 19.13 -14.38
CA SER A 164 -0.13 20.19 -13.75
C SER A 164 -0.74 20.65 -12.42
N GLY A 165 0.09 20.83 -11.39
CA GLY A 165 -0.30 21.32 -10.06
C GLY A 165 -0.92 20.27 -9.15
N SER A 166 -1.03 19.01 -9.60
CA SER A 166 -1.58 17.90 -8.81
C SER A 166 -0.52 16.91 -8.28
N GLY A 167 0.73 17.06 -8.71
CA GLY A 167 1.86 16.16 -8.40
C GLY A 167 2.07 15.95 -6.91
N LEU A 168 2.04 17.03 -6.12
CA LEU A 168 2.21 16.97 -4.66
C LEU A 168 1.13 16.09 -4.01
N ARG A 169 -0.14 16.28 -4.40
CA ARG A 169 -1.27 15.55 -3.83
C ARG A 169 -1.24 14.07 -4.22
N ILE A 170 -0.97 13.76 -5.49
CA ILE A 170 -0.95 12.36 -5.93
C ILE A 170 0.26 11.60 -5.37
N GLY A 171 1.41 12.27 -5.22
CA GLY A 171 2.58 11.71 -4.58
C GLY A 171 2.35 11.40 -3.10
N ALA A 172 1.69 12.30 -2.37
CA ALA A 172 1.31 12.06 -0.98
C ALA A 172 0.35 10.87 -0.84
N VAL A 173 -0.66 10.80 -1.73
CA VAL A 173 -1.63 9.69 -1.74
C VAL A 173 -0.97 8.37 -2.10
N ALA A 174 -0.01 8.35 -3.05
CA ALA A 174 0.75 7.14 -3.36
C ALA A 174 1.50 6.61 -2.13
N GLY A 175 2.12 7.49 -1.34
CA GLY A 175 2.76 7.13 -0.07
C GLY A 175 1.78 6.57 0.97
N LEU A 176 0.59 7.17 1.07
CA LEU A 176 -0.47 6.71 1.97
C LEU A 176 -1.06 5.35 1.57
N VAL A 177 -1.25 5.09 0.28
CA VAL A 177 -1.86 3.85 -0.24
C VAL A 177 -1.05 2.63 0.18
N GLY A 178 0.29 2.70 0.13
CA GLY A 178 1.14 1.60 0.59
C GLY A 178 0.96 1.29 2.09
N TRP A 179 0.83 2.32 2.91
CA TRP A 179 0.65 2.17 4.36
C TRP A 179 -0.74 1.64 4.74
N VAL A 180 -1.80 2.05 4.04
CA VAL A 180 -3.16 1.55 4.33
C VAL A 180 -3.23 0.01 4.24
N LEU A 181 -2.41 -0.61 3.38
CA LEU A 181 -2.35 -2.06 3.25
C LEU A 181 -1.69 -2.77 4.44
N THR A 182 -0.90 -2.07 5.26
CA THR A 182 -0.22 -2.66 6.43
C THR A 182 -1.02 -2.47 7.74
N VAL A 183 -2.04 -1.61 7.74
CA VAL A 183 -2.88 -1.32 8.91
C VAL A 183 -3.46 -2.58 9.59
N PRO A 184 -4.02 -3.57 8.88
CA PRO A 184 -4.58 -4.75 9.55
C PRO A 184 -3.52 -5.55 10.32
N LEU A 185 -2.30 -5.64 9.79
CA LEU A 185 -1.19 -6.30 10.46
C LEU A 185 -0.76 -5.51 11.70
N LEU A 186 -0.69 -4.18 11.62
CA LEU A 186 -0.38 -3.32 12.76
C LEU A 186 -1.41 -3.48 13.89
N VAL A 187 -2.70 -3.52 13.55
CA VAL A 187 -3.78 -3.74 14.52
C VAL A 187 -3.62 -5.11 15.21
N ALA A 188 -3.27 -6.14 14.45
CA ALA A 188 -3.05 -7.47 15.00
C ALA A 188 -1.82 -7.55 15.91
N VAL A 189 -0.71 -6.91 15.51
CA VAL A 189 0.50 -6.80 16.35
C VAL A 189 0.19 -6.06 17.64
N ALA A 190 -0.54 -4.94 17.57
CA ALA A 190 -0.98 -4.20 18.74
C ALA A 190 -1.89 -5.04 19.64
N GLY A 191 -2.87 -5.75 19.05
CA GLY A 191 -3.74 -6.67 19.77
C GLY A 191 -2.96 -7.80 20.46
N GLY A 192 -1.96 -8.36 19.78
CA GLY A 192 -1.08 -9.39 20.33
C GLY A 192 -0.26 -8.88 21.51
N PHE A 193 0.30 -7.67 21.43
CA PHE A 193 1.03 -7.06 22.54
C PHE A 193 0.13 -6.80 23.74
N LEU A 194 -1.10 -6.29 23.52
CA LEU A 194 -2.06 -6.07 24.61
C LEU A 194 -2.48 -7.39 25.25
N ALA A 195 -2.83 -8.39 24.45
CA ALA A 195 -3.27 -9.69 24.93
C ALA A 195 -2.16 -10.44 25.68
N GLY A 196 -0.91 -10.38 25.16
CA GLY A 196 0.26 -10.94 25.84
C GLY A 196 0.57 -10.23 27.15
N ALA A 197 0.53 -8.90 27.17
CA ALA A 197 0.74 -8.14 28.40
C ALA A 197 -0.37 -8.38 29.45
N ASP A 198 -1.62 -8.54 29.01
CA ASP A 198 -2.74 -8.87 29.91
C ASP A 198 -2.57 -10.23 30.57
N ALA A 199 -2.10 -11.24 29.82
CA ALA A 199 -1.88 -12.60 30.31
C ALA A 199 -0.90 -12.69 31.49
N ILE A 200 0.03 -11.73 31.59
CA ILE A 200 1.01 -11.63 32.69
C ILE A 200 0.70 -10.48 33.66
N GLY A 201 -0.49 -9.88 33.58
CA GLY A 201 -0.90 -8.78 34.47
C GLY A 201 -0.17 -7.44 34.24
N GLN A 202 0.49 -7.26 33.10
CA GLN A 202 1.25 -6.06 32.73
C GLN A 202 0.54 -5.20 31.67
N LEU A 203 -0.79 -5.23 31.62
CA LEU A 203 -1.58 -4.52 30.59
C LEU A 203 -1.22 -3.04 30.44
N ALA A 204 -0.94 -2.33 31.55
CA ALA A 204 -0.51 -0.93 31.52
C ALA A 204 0.82 -0.74 30.75
N GLY A 205 1.79 -1.63 30.96
CA GLY A 205 3.07 -1.63 30.23
C GLY A 205 2.86 -1.95 28.74
N GLY A 206 2.04 -2.96 28.45
CA GLY A 206 1.64 -3.30 27.08
C GLY A 206 0.97 -2.15 26.34
N ALA A 207 0.07 -1.41 27.00
CA ALA A 207 -0.60 -0.25 26.43
C ALA A 207 0.37 0.89 26.10
N VAL A 208 1.36 1.14 26.96
CA VAL A 208 2.42 2.13 26.69
C VAL A 208 3.26 1.71 25.49
N LEU A 209 3.67 0.45 25.40
CA LEU A 209 4.44 -0.08 24.27
C LEU A 209 3.66 0.06 22.96
N VAL A 210 2.39 -0.33 22.95
CA VAL A 210 1.52 -0.16 21.78
C VAL A 210 1.37 1.31 21.41
N GLY A 211 1.23 2.21 22.39
CA GLY A 211 1.20 3.65 22.16
C GLY A 211 2.47 4.16 21.46
N VAL A 212 3.65 3.72 21.91
CA VAL A 212 4.94 4.07 21.28
C VAL A 212 5.01 3.55 19.84
N ILE A 213 4.62 2.29 19.60
CA ILE A 213 4.61 1.69 18.26
C ILE A 213 3.68 2.48 17.33
N VAL A 214 2.46 2.78 17.77
CA VAL A 214 1.49 3.54 16.97
C VAL A 214 2.01 4.93 16.65
N VAL A 215 2.59 5.64 17.62
CA VAL A 215 3.18 6.97 17.37
C VAL A 215 4.35 6.88 16.39
N ALA A 216 5.25 5.90 16.55
CA ALA A 216 6.36 5.68 15.63
C ALA A 216 5.88 5.39 14.20
N GLU A 217 4.85 4.57 14.05
CA GLU A 217 4.22 4.27 12.76
C GLU A 217 3.55 5.49 12.13
N LEU A 218 2.87 6.33 12.91
CA LEU A 218 2.28 7.56 12.41
C LEU A 218 3.36 8.56 11.94
N VAL A 219 4.50 8.61 12.64
CA VAL A 219 5.66 9.41 12.21
C VAL A 219 6.25 8.85 10.92
N ALA A 220 6.45 7.54 10.83
CA ALA A 220 6.92 6.87 9.62
C ALA A 220 5.97 7.10 8.44
N LEU A 221 4.65 7.08 8.67
CA LEU A 221 3.63 7.41 7.70
C LEU A 221 3.76 8.84 7.21
N ALA A 222 3.88 9.81 8.13
CA ALA A 222 4.02 11.22 7.78
C ALA A 222 5.28 11.46 6.94
N ILE A 223 6.40 10.80 7.30
CA ILE A 223 7.64 10.84 6.53
C ILE A 223 7.43 10.25 5.12
N ASN A 224 6.82 9.08 5.00
CA ASN A 224 6.58 8.44 3.70
C ASN A 224 5.62 9.26 2.81
N ALA A 225 4.54 9.78 3.38
CA ALA A 225 3.62 10.65 2.67
C ALA A 225 4.31 11.95 2.22
N GLY A 226 5.13 12.55 3.09
CA GLY A 226 5.93 13.73 2.77
C GLY A 226 6.95 13.47 1.67
N LEU A 227 7.70 12.37 1.74
CA LEU A 227 8.65 11.96 0.70
C LEU A 227 7.95 11.67 -0.63
N GLY A 228 6.79 11.01 -0.61
CA GLY A 228 5.95 10.84 -1.79
C GLY A 228 5.50 12.17 -2.38
N ALA A 229 5.07 13.11 -1.54
CA ALA A 229 4.69 14.46 -1.95
C ALA A 229 5.86 15.22 -2.59
N VAL A 230 7.07 15.10 -2.02
CA VAL A 230 8.31 15.67 -2.58
C VAL A 230 8.60 15.06 -3.96
N GLY A 231 8.54 13.74 -4.09
CA GLY A 231 8.73 13.07 -5.37
C GLY A 231 7.74 13.55 -6.44
N GLY A 232 6.47 13.68 -6.07
CA GLY A 232 5.44 14.21 -6.96
C GLY A 232 5.64 15.67 -7.34
N TYR A 233 6.06 16.52 -6.39
CA TYR A 233 6.39 17.93 -6.65
C TYR A 233 7.56 18.10 -7.61
N LEU A 234 8.62 17.31 -7.46
CA LEU A 234 9.80 17.38 -8.33
C LEU A 234 9.43 17.08 -9.79
N ILE A 235 8.59 16.08 -10.04
CA ILE A 235 8.12 15.76 -11.39
C ILE A 235 7.26 16.89 -11.95
N ASP A 236 6.30 17.42 -11.19
CA ASP A 236 5.43 18.52 -11.63
C ASP A 236 6.21 19.81 -11.97
N ARG A 237 7.37 20.03 -11.32
CA ARG A 237 8.19 21.23 -11.54
C ARG A 237 9.15 21.12 -12.72
N PHE A 238 9.64 19.92 -13.03
CA PHE A 238 10.78 19.72 -13.93
C PHE A 238 10.51 18.83 -15.15
N ALA A 239 9.37 18.14 -15.21
CA ALA A 239 8.94 17.37 -16.38
C ALA A 239 7.99 18.17 -17.28
#